data_AF-A0AAD8BG06-F1
#
_entry.id   AF-A0AAD8BG06-F1
#
_cell.length_a   1.000
_cell.length_b   1.000
_cell.length_c   1.000
_cell.angle_alpha   90.00
_cell.angle_beta   90.00
_cell.angle_gamma   90.00
#
_symmetry.space_group_name_H-M   'P 1'
#
loop_
_entity.id
_entity.type
_entity.pdbx_description
1 polymer ?
#
loop_
_entity_poly.entity_id
_entity_poly.type
_entity_poly.pdbx_seq_one_letter_code
_entity_poly.pdbx_strand_id
1 'polypeptide(L)'
;MTCEIVFRDVTEIYSRLFNHRAALQGLTNSFVKEFEEKRGDREIISLSRVLELVTDSKDRALPTTIDSLECNVDNFKDSVNKTLKLCQEIIKDSEDKKSEWLESQRRSREQQWNEFMAAQVTRSARVDSDFKNKVDALANHYADLEEKLKESTSKVL
;
A
#
# COMPACT_ATOMS: atom_id res chain seq x y z
N MET A 1 57.47 -53.74 -84.93
CA MET A 1 57.62 -52.27 -84.83
C MET A 1 56.31 -51.50 -85.03
N THR A 2 55.47 -51.78 -86.03
CA THR A 2 54.20 -51.02 -86.24
C THR A 2 53.12 -51.26 -85.19
N CYS A 3 52.94 -52.50 -84.70
CA CYS A 3 51.92 -52.82 -83.69
C CYS A 3 52.19 -52.17 -82.32
N GLU A 4 53.47 -52.08 -81.92
CA GLU A 4 53.87 -51.42 -80.66
C GLU A 4 53.62 -49.91 -80.68
N ILE A 5 53.78 -49.26 -81.84
CA ILE A 5 53.47 -47.84 -82.00
C ILE A 5 51.98 -47.62 -81.84
N VAL A 6 51.14 -48.41 -82.51
CA VAL A 6 49.68 -48.31 -82.40
C VAL A 6 49.21 -48.54 -80.96
N PHE A 7 49.75 -49.54 -80.26
CA PHE A 7 49.36 -49.82 -78.87
C PHE A 7 49.72 -48.67 -77.92
N ARG A 8 50.91 -48.09 -78.09
CA ARG A 8 51.35 -46.91 -77.33
C ARG A 8 50.45 -45.72 -77.59
N ASP A 9 50.14 -45.43 -78.85
CA ASP A 9 49.32 -44.27 -79.22
C ASP A 9 47.89 -44.41 -78.68
N VAL A 10 47.29 -45.60 -78.76
CA VAL A 10 45.96 -45.89 -78.21
C VAL A 10 45.96 -45.76 -76.68
N THR A 11 47.00 -46.27 -76.01
CA THR A 11 47.13 -46.17 -74.55
C THR A 11 47.35 -44.73 -74.11
N GLU A 12 48.12 -43.95 -74.88
CA GLU A 12 48.33 -42.53 -74.61
C GLU A 12 47.01 -41.75 -74.77
N ILE A 13 46.27 -41.96 -75.85
CA ILE A 13 44.96 -41.34 -76.08
C ILE A 13 43.98 -41.71 -74.95
N TYR A 14 43.94 -42.98 -74.56
CA TYR A 14 43.11 -43.45 -73.45
C TYR A 14 43.48 -42.74 -72.14
N SER A 15 44.78 -42.67 -71.83
CA SER A 15 45.26 -41.98 -70.62
C SER A 15 44.91 -40.50 -70.62
N ARG A 16 44.92 -39.82 -71.78
CA ARG A 16 44.57 -38.40 -71.91
C ARG A 16 43.07 -38.16 -71.80
N LEU A 17 42.24 -39.04 -72.38
CA LEU A 17 40.78 -38.95 -72.32
C LEU A 17 40.22 -39.21 -70.91
N PHE A 18 40.82 -40.15 -70.18
CA PHE A 18 40.33 -40.59 -68.87
C PHE A 18 41.15 -40.07 -67.68
N ASN A 19 42.05 -39.10 -67.88
CA ASN A 19 42.72 -38.42 -66.78
C ASN A 19 41.79 -37.37 -66.15
N HIS A 20 40.84 -37.85 -65.35
CA HIS A 20 39.87 -37.02 -64.62
C HIS A 20 40.49 -36.27 -63.43
N ARG A 21 41.79 -36.41 -63.18
CA ARG A 21 42.46 -35.79 -62.04
C ARG A 21 42.24 -34.28 -62.01
N ALA A 22 42.34 -33.61 -63.16
CA ALA A 22 42.12 -32.16 -63.25
C ALA A 22 40.66 -31.78 -62.94
N ALA A 23 39.69 -32.55 -63.45
CA ALA A 23 38.27 -32.31 -63.20
C ALA A 23 37.90 -32.56 -61.73
N LEU A 24 38.34 -33.68 -61.15
CA LEU A 24 38.13 -34.00 -59.75
C LEU A 24 38.80 -32.97 -58.83
N GLN A 25 40.05 -32.57 -59.12
CA GLN A 25 40.72 -31.54 -58.35
C GLN A 25 39.97 -30.20 -58.42
N GLY A 26 39.45 -29.82 -59.59
CA GLY A 26 38.63 -28.63 -59.77
C GLY A 26 37.35 -28.67 -58.93
N LEU A 27 36.65 -29.82 -58.94
CA LEU A 27 35.43 -30.02 -58.13
C LEU A 27 35.74 -30.01 -56.63
N THR A 28 36.80 -30.69 -56.19
CA THR A 28 37.23 -30.69 -54.78
C THR A 28 37.59 -29.28 -54.31
N ASN A 29 38.37 -28.53 -55.11
CA ASN A 29 38.71 -27.14 -54.79
C ASN A 29 37.47 -26.25 -54.76
N SER A 30 36.54 -26.43 -55.70
CA SER A 30 35.28 -25.69 -55.70
C SER A 30 34.43 -26.02 -54.48
N PHE A 31 34.38 -27.29 -54.07
CA PHE A 31 33.65 -27.72 -52.89
C PHE A 31 34.20 -27.07 -51.62
N VAL A 32 35.52 -27.14 -51.39
CA VAL A 32 36.18 -26.50 -50.25
C VAL A 32 35.95 -24.98 -50.27
N LYS A 33 36.09 -24.34 -51.43
CA LYS A 33 35.88 -22.90 -51.57
C LYS A 33 34.45 -22.47 -51.24
N GLU A 34 33.45 -23.18 -51.75
CA GLU A 34 32.04 -22.81 -51.54
C GLU A 34 31.56 -23.14 -50.12
N PHE A 35 32.00 -24.25 -49.54
CA PHE A 35 31.44 -24.76 -48.28
C PHE A 35 32.28 -24.44 -47.03
N GLU A 36 33.59 -24.25 -47.17
CA GLU A 36 34.46 -23.92 -46.04
C GLU A 36 34.89 -22.44 -46.12
N GLU A 37 35.54 -22.03 -47.20
CA GLU A 37 36.17 -20.69 -47.28
C GLU A 37 35.15 -19.55 -47.37
N LYS A 38 34.12 -19.66 -48.21
CA LYS A 38 33.11 -18.60 -48.37
C LYS A 38 32.17 -18.48 -47.16
N ARG A 39 31.85 -19.60 -46.51
CA ARG A 39 30.99 -19.60 -45.32
C ARG A 39 31.75 -19.10 -44.11
N GLY A 40 33.05 -19.43 -44.00
CA GLY A 40 33.97 -18.83 -43.04
C GLY A 40 33.50 -18.95 -41.59
N ASP A 41 32.98 -20.13 -41.23
CA ASP A 41 32.50 -20.50 -39.89
C ASP A 41 31.48 -19.53 -39.26
N ARG A 42 30.81 -18.71 -40.07
CA ARG A 42 29.86 -17.69 -39.59
C ARG A 42 28.75 -18.31 -38.74
N GLU A 43 28.27 -19.49 -39.13
CA GLU A 43 27.25 -20.23 -38.38
C GLU A 43 27.76 -20.67 -37.01
N ILE A 44 29.02 -21.14 -36.91
CA ILE A 44 29.63 -21.56 -35.64
C ILE A 44 29.79 -20.35 -34.71
N ILE A 45 30.30 -19.23 -35.23
CA ILE A 45 30.45 -17.99 -34.46
C ILE A 45 29.09 -17.50 -33.98
N SER A 46 28.08 -17.50 -34.84
CA SER A 46 26.72 -17.09 -34.47
C SER A 46 26.14 -18.00 -33.39
N LEU A 47 26.28 -19.32 -33.52
CA LEU A 47 25.78 -20.27 -32.52
C LEU A 47 26.52 -20.12 -31.19
N SER A 48 27.83 -19.88 -31.23
CA SER A 48 28.65 -19.66 -30.03
C SER A 48 28.19 -18.39 -29.29
N ARG A 49 27.91 -17.31 -30.02
CA ARG A 49 27.38 -16.08 -29.44
C ARG A 49 25.99 -16.27 -28.83
N VAL A 50 25.12 -17.02 -29.50
CA VAL A 50 23.78 -17.33 -28.95
C VAL A 50 23.91 -18.16 -27.69
N LEU A 51 24.80 -19.16 -27.68
CA LEU A 51 25.06 -19.99 -26.50
C LEU A 51 25.57 -19.15 -25.32
N GLU A 52 26.51 -18.23 -25.57
CA GLU A 52 27.01 -17.31 -24.55
C GLU A 52 25.88 -16.46 -23.96
N LEU A 53 25.06 -15.85 -24.81
CA LEU A 53 23.92 -15.02 -24.38
C LEU A 53 22.90 -15.82 -23.56
N VAL A 54 22.56 -17.03 -24.00
CA VAL A 54 21.61 -17.90 -23.30
C VAL A 54 22.17 -18.33 -21.95
N THR A 55 23.45 -18.67 -21.89
CA THR A 55 24.13 -19.09 -20.66
C THR A 55 24.21 -17.94 -19.67
N ASP A 56 24.63 -16.74 -20.12
CA ASP A 56 24.68 -15.54 -19.28
C ASP A 56 23.30 -15.15 -18.75
N SER A 57 22.27 -15.24 -19.60
CA SER A 57 20.90 -14.95 -19.21
C SER A 57 20.38 -15.93 -18.15
N LYS A 58 20.64 -17.23 -18.36
CA LYS A 58 20.19 -18.30 -17.48
C LYS A 58 20.92 -18.30 -16.13
N ASP A 59 22.24 -18.16 -16.16
CA ASP A 59 23.07 -18.42 -14.98
C ASP A 59 23.36 -17.15 -14.17
N ARG A 60 23.28 -15.95 -14.79
CA ARG A 60 23.52 -14.67 -14.11
C ARG A 60 22.29 -13.77 -14.07
N ALA A 61 21.78 -13.37 -15.23
CA ALA A 61 20.78 -12.30 -15.30
C ALA A 61 19.45 -12.70 -14.63
N LEU A 62 18.97 -13.91 -14.90
CA LEU A 62 17.70 -14.39 -14.37
C LEU A 62 17.74 -14.60 -12.84
N PRO A 63 18.72 -15.33 -12.26
CA PRO A 63 18.82 -15.50 -10.81
C PRO A 63 18.93 -14.16 -10.07
N THR A 64 19.80 -13.26 -10.55
CA THR A 64 19.99 -11.93 -9.93
C THR A 64 18.69 -11.13 -9.92
N THR A 65 17.90 -11.23 -11.00
CA THR A 65 16.61 -10.53 -11.09
C THR A 65 15.58 -11.12 -10.14
N ILE A 66 15.53 -12.46 -10.01
CA ILE A 66 14.63 -13.16 -9.10
C ILE A 66 14.96 -12.78 -7.65
N ASP A 67 16.22 -12.90 -7.24
CA ASP A 67 16.67 -12.59 -5.88
C ASP A 67 16.36 -11.12 -5.51
N SER A 68 16.60 -10.20 -6.45
CA SER A 68 16.27 -8.78 -6.27
C SER A 68 14.76 -8.58 -6.15
N LEU A 69 13.96 -9.25 -6.98
CA LEU A 69 12.50 -9.12 -6.95
C LEU A 69 11.92 -9.67 -5.64
N GLU A 70 12.36 -10.84 -5.18
CA GLU A 70 11.91 -11.44 -3.92
C GLU A 70 12.19 -10.50 -2.74
N CYS A 71 13.43 -10.02 -2.62
CA CYS A 71 13.81 -9.09 -1.55
C CYS A 71 13.01 -7.78 -1.60
N ASN A 72 12.85 -7.18 -2.78
CA ASN A 72 12.14 -5.92 -2.92
C ASN A 72 10.63 -6.06 -2.67
N VAL A 73 10.02 -7.16 -3.12
CA VAL A 73 8.58 -7.42 -2.90
C VAL A 73 8.28 -7.60 -1.43
N ASP A 74 9.10 -8.36 -0.70
CA ASP A 74 8.91 -8.54 0.75
C ASP A 74 9.10 -7.24 1.51
N ASN A 75 10.15 -6.47 1.19
CA ASN A 75 10.37 -5.14 1.78
C ASN A 75 9.20 -4.19 1.51
N PHE A 76 8.67 -4.19 0.29
CA PHE A 76 7.52 -3.37 -0.08
C PHE A 76 6.26 -3.79 0.68
N LYS A 77 5.99 -5.09 0.75
CA LYS A 77 4.87 -5.65 1.51
C LYS A 77 4.93 -5.27 2.98
N ASP A 78 6.11 -5.36 3.60
CA ASP A 78 6.31 -4.96 5.00
C ASP A 78 6.11 -3.47 5.20
N SER A 79 6.61 -2.63 4.28
CA SER A 79 6.40 -1.18 4.32
C SER A 79 4.92 -0.80 4.23
N VAL A 80 4.18 -1.43 3.31
CA VAL A 80 2.74 -1.24 3.16
C VAL A 80 2.00 -1.67 4.42
N ASN A 81 2.33 -2.84 4.97
CA ASN A 81 1.69 -3.34 6.19
C ASN A 81 1.96 -2.43 7.41
N LYS A 82 3.18 -1.90 7.55
CA LYS A 82 3.52 -0.93 8.60
C LYS A 82 2.69 0.35 8.44
N THR A 83 2.63 0.88 7.22
CA THR A 83 1.87 2.10 6.91
C THR A 83 0.38 1.91 7.20
N LEU A 84 -0.19 0.76 6.82
CA LEU A 84 -1.58 0.43 7.07
C LEU A 84 -1.89 0.35 8.57
N LYS A 85 -1.01 -0.27 9.37
CA LYS A 85 -1.16 -0.28 10.84
C LYS A 85 -1.14 1.13 11.42
N LEU A 86 -0.21 1.99 10.99
CA LEU A 86 -0.15 3.38 11.45
C LEU A 86 -1.43 4.15 11.09
N CYS A 87 -1.96 3.97 9.88
CA CYS A 87 -3.22 4.59 9.49
C CYS A 87 -4.39 4.11 10.37
N GLN A 88 -4.46 2.81 10.68
CA GLN A 88 -5.49 2.25 11.57
C GLN A 88 -5.36 2.80 12.99
N GLU A 89 -4.15 2.92 13.52
CA GLU A 89 -3.87 3.52 14.83
C GLU A 89 -4.30 4.99 14.88
N ILE A 90 -4.00 5.78 13.85
CA ILE A 90 -4.42 7.19 13.76
C ILE A 90 -5.95 7.31 13.75
N ILE A 91 -6.64 6.46 12.96
CA ILE A 91 -8.11 6.47 12.91
C ILE A 91 -8.67 6.15 14.28
N LYS A 92 -8.19 5.09 14.92
CA LYS A 92 -8.64 4.67 16.25
C LYS A 92 -8.39 5.76 17.31
N ASP A 93 -7.19 6.32 17.36
CA ASP A 93 -6.83 7.41 18.28
C ASP A 93 -7.73 8.64 18.07
N SER A 94 -8.09 8.96 16.82
CA SER A 94 -9.01 10.06 16.52
C SER A 94 -10.43 9.80 17.04
N GLU A 95 -10.91 8.55 16.94
CA GLU A 95 -12.23 8.13 17.44
C GLU A 95 -12.26 8.13 18.97
N ASP A 96 -11.22 7.57 19.60
CA ASP A 96 -11.08 7.50 21.05
C ASP A 96 -11.02 8.91 21.65
N LYS A 97 -10.17 9.81 21.12
CA LYS A 97 -10.09 11.21 21.56
C LYS A 97 -11.39 11.97 21.38
N LYS A 98 -12.10 11.74 20.27
CA LYS A 98 -13.42 12.35 20.04
C LYS A 98 -14.43 11.85 21.07
N SER A 99 -14.42 10.56 21.38
CA SER A 99 -15.29 9.96 22.39
C SER A 99 -15.01 10.53 23.79
N GLU A 100 -13.74 10.53 24.21
CA GLU A 100 -13.31 11.10 25.49
C GLU A 100 -13.69 12.57 25.63
N TRP A 101 -13.48 13.37 24.57
CA TRP A 101 -13.89 14.77 24.54
C TRP A 101 -15.40 14.92 24.73
N LEU A 102 -16.22 14.13 24.01
CA LEU A 102 -17.68 14.16 24.15
C LEU A 102 -18.14 13.75 25.56
N GLU A 103 -17.50 12.76 26.17
CA GLU A 103 -17.75 12.30 27.54
C GLU A 103 -17.46 13.41 28.55
N SER A 104 -16.31 14.08 28.42
CA SER A 104 -15.91 15.20 29.26
C SER A 104 -16.89 16.38 29.15
N GLN A 105 -17.31 16.70 27.93
CA GLN A 105 -18.31 17.74 27.69
C GLN A 105 -19.69 17.38 28.28
N ARG A 106 -20.09 16.10 28.26
CA ARG A 106 -21.32 15.64 28.93
C ARG A 106 -21.24 15.85 30.44
N ARG A 107 -20.14 15.41 31.08
CA ARG A 107 -19.93 15.59 32.52
C ARG A 107 -19.93 17.06 32.94
N SER A 108 -19.28 17.92 32.16
CA SER A 108 -19.26 19.36 32.44
C SER A 108 -20.66 19.97 32.40
N ARG A 109 -21.48 19.62 31.39
CA ARG A 109 -22.88 20.09 31.33
C ARG A 109 -23.73 19.55 32.47
N GLU A 110 -23.55 18.29 32.85
CA GLU A 110 -24.26 17.69 33.99
C GLU A 110 -23.90 18.39 35.30
N GLN A 111 -22.62 18.69 35.52
CA GLN A 111 -22.18 19.46 36.68
C GLN A 111 -22.81 20.86 36.69
N GLN A 112 -22.74 21.59 35.57
CA GLN A 112 -23.35 22.93 35.44
C GLN A 112 -24.86 22.88 35.69
N TRP A 113 -25.54 21.86 35.19
CA TRP A 113 -26.97 21.65 35.43
C TRP A 113 -27.27 21.40 36.91
N ASN A 114 -26.49 20.55 37.57
CA ASN A 114 -26.66 20.25 38.99
C ASN A 114 -26.42 21.48 39.86
N GLU A 115 -25.38 22.27 39.57
CA GLU A 115 -25.10 23.54 40.24
C GLU A 115 -26.23 24.54 40.05
N PHE A 116 -26.72 24.69 38.82
CA PHE A 116 -27.86 25.54 38.50
C PHE A 116 -29.13 25.11 39.25
N MET A 117 -29.45 23.82 39.25
CA MET A 117 -30.63 23.28 39.94
C MET A 117 -30.53 23.45 41.45
N ALA A 118 -29.36 23.24 42.06
CA ALA A 118 -29.14 23.48 43.48
C ALA A 118 -29.34 24.96 43.86
N ALA A 119 -28.84 25.88 43.03
CA ALA A 119 -29.08 27.31 43.21
C ALA A 119 -30.57 27.67 43.07
N GLN A 120 -31.28 27.04 42.13
CA GLN A 120 -32.70 27.27 41.92
C GLN A 120 -33.56 26.77 43.09
N VAL A 121 -33.25 25.58 43.63
CA VAL A 121 -33.90 25.06 44.85
C VAL A 121 -33.70 26.02 46.02
N THR A 122 -32.46 26.49 46.23
CA THR A 122 -32.14 27.45 47.28
C THR A 122 -32.93 28.76 47.13
N ARG A 123 -33.04 29.26 45.88
CA ARG A 123 -33.80 30.47 45.57
C ARG A 123 -35.30 30.28 45.84
N SER A 124 -35.87 29.15 45.45
CA SER A 124 -37.28 28.83 45.73
C SER A 124 -37.55 28.81 47.23
N ALA A 125 -36.73 28.08 47.99
CA ALA A 125 -36.86 27.97 49.44
C ALA A 125 -36.78 29.34 50.14
N ARG A 126 -35.92 30.24 49.65
CA ARG A 126 -35.83 31.61 50.14
C ARG A 126 -37.12 32.39 49.89
N VAL A 127 -37.66 32.34 48.67
CA VAL A 127 -38.91 33.02 48.31
C VAL A 127 -40.07 32.50 49.16
N ASP A 128 -40.16 31.18 49.36
CA ASP A 128 -41.18 30.56 50.20
C ASP A 128 -41.07 31.02 51.66
N SER A 129 -39.84 31.11 52.19
CA SER A 129 -39.61 31.63 53.55
C SER A 129 -39.96 33.11 53.66
N ASP A 130 -39.58 33.96 52.70
CA ASP A 130 -39.89 35.38 52.69
C ASP A 130 -41.42 35.60 52.61
N PHE A 131 -42.10 34.82 51.77
CA PHE A 131 -43.55 34.82 51.66
C PHE A 131 -44.21 34.43 52.99
N LYS A 132 -43.77 33.32 53.61
CA LYS A 132 -44.29 32.87 54.91
C LYS A 132 -44.11 33.93 56.00
N ASN A 133 -42.92 34.51 56.10
CA ASN A 133 -42.64 35.58 57.06
C ASN A 133 -43.56 36.79 56.87
N LYS A 134 -43.88 37.16 55.61
CA LYS A 134 -44.81 38.25 55.32
C LYS A 134 -46.26 37.91 55.69
N VAL A 135 -46.69 36.68 55.41
CA VAL A 135 -48.03 36.19 55.81
C VAL A 135 -48.18 36.18 57.32
N ASP A 136 -47.18 35.66 58.04
CA ASP A 136 -47.19 35.60 59.51
C ASP A 136 -47.20 37.01 60.12
N ALA A 137 -46.37 37.93 59.60
CA ALA A 137 -46.37 39.32 60.04
C ALA A 137 -47.71 40.03 59.80
N LEU A 138 -48.36 39.76 58.65
CA LEU A 138 -49.67 40.31 58.33
C LEU A 138 -50.75 39.75 59.28
N ALA A 139 -50.72 38.44 59.54
CA ALA A 139 -51.63 37.78 60.47
C ALA A 139 -51.52 38.36 61.88
N ASN A 140 -50.28 38.54 62.39
CA ASN A 140 -50.04 39.16 63.69
C ASN A 140 -50.54 40.60 63.74
N HIS A 141 -50.30 41.40 62.70
CA HIS A 141 -50.77 42.78 62.64
C HIS A 141 -52.31 42.89 62.67
N TYR A 142 -53.01 41.99 61.97
CA TYR A 142 -54.48 41.94 62.04
C TYR A 142 -54.98 41.46 63.40
N ALA A 143 -54.30 40.50 64.04
CA ALA A 143 -54.65 40.06 65.39
C ALA A 143 -54.52 41.20 66.41
N ASP A 144 -53.42 41.97 66.36
CA ASP A 144 -53.21 43.16 67.20
C ASP A 144 -54.30 44.23 66.96
N LEU A 145 -54.69 44.44 65.70
CA LEU A 145 -55.77 45.36 65.36
C LEU A 145 -57.12 44.88 65.91
N GLU A 146 -57.44 43.59 65.80
CA GLU A 146 -58.65 43.02 66.39
C GLU A 146 -58.67 43.18 67.90
N GLU A 147 -57.54 42.97 68.59
CA GLU A 147 -57.42 43.17 70.02
C GLU A 147 -57.66 44.63 70.41
N LYS A 148 -57.00 45.58 69.74
CA LYS A 148 -57.23 47.03 69.94
C LYS A 148 -58.66 47.45 69.63
N LEU A 149 -59.30 46.83 68.63
CA LEU A 149 -60.69 47.10 68.29
C LEU A 149 -61.63 46.61 69.41
N LYS A 150 -61.36 45.44 70.00
CA LYS A 150 -62.08 44.91 71.17
C LYS A 150 -61.88 45.79 72.41
N GLU A 151 -60.65 46.24 72.68
CA GLU A 151 -60.36 47.16 73.79
C GLU A 151 -61.04 48.53 73.63
N SER A 152 -61.09 49.07 72.41
CA SER A 152 -61.77 50.34 72.14
C SER A 152 -63.30 50.23 72.21
N THR A 153 -63.89 49.10 71.80
CA THR A 153 -65.34 48.85 71.97
C THR A 153 -65.73 48.60 73.44
N SER A 154 -64.86 48.05 74.27
CA SER A 154 -65.07 47.96 75.73
C SER A 154 -64.93 49.29 76.49
N LYS A 155 -64.34 50.33 75.90
CA LYS A 155 -64.22 51.68 76.53
C LYS A 155 -65.37 52.63 76.18
N VAL A 156 -66.28 52.24 75.30
CA VAL A 156 -67.42 53.06 74.81
C VAL A 156 -68.77 52.58 75.40
N LEU A 157 -68.75 51.56 76.26
CA LEU A 157 -69.86 51.10 77.11
C LEU A 157 -69.54 51.38 78.58
#